data_AF-A0A0S7ZNL1-F1
#
_entry.id   AF-A0A0S7ZNL1-F1
#
_cell.length_a   1.000
_cell.length_b   1.000
_cell.length_c   1.000
_cell.angle_alpha   90.00
_cell.angle_beta   90.00
_cell.angle_gamma   90.00
#
_symmetry.space_group_name_H-M   'P 1'
#
loop_
_entity.id
_entity.type
_entity.pdbx_description
1 polymer ?
#
loop_
_entity_poly.entity_id
_entity_poly.type
_entity_poly.pdbx_seq_one_letter_code
_entity_poly.pdbx_strand_id
1 'polypeptide(L)'
;MSIAPVQDLRRIAEAVGQLHGCTVADVQIRSDCRLMRITFTEGRILLVSVMLDDGGRPRLDVDFLRAPEAVAHGQLEVPFDVLPE
;
A
#
# COMPACT_ATOMS: atom_id res chain seq x y z
N MET A 1 11.01 -22.57 -6.44
CA MET A 1 11.16 -21.17 -5.95
C MET A 1 10.72 -20.27 -7.10
N SER A 2 9.55 -19.63 -7.00
CA SER A 2 9.07 -18.75 -8.06
C SER A 2 9.75 -17.40 -7.89
N ILE A 3 10.65 -17.05 -8.80
CA ILE A 3 11.30 -15.75 -8.80
C ILE A 3 10.21 -14.72 -9.13
N ALA A 4 10.09 -13.67 -8.32
CA ALA A 4 9.15 -12.59 -8.60
C ALA A 4 9.43 -12.03 -10.01
N PRO A 5 8.40 -11.80 -10.85
CA PRO A 5 8.60 -11.21 -12.17
C PRO A 5 9.48 -9.95 -12.08
N VAL A 6 10.43 -9.80 -13.01
CA VAL A 6 11.39 -8.69 -13.05
C VAL A 6 10.69 -7.32 -13.01
N GLN A 7 9.48 -7.25 -13.56
CA GLN A 7 8.64 -6.05 -13.53
C GLN A 7 8.23 -5.62 -12.11
N ASP A 8 8.00 -6.56 -11.22
CA ASP A 8 7.64 -6.27 -9.82
C ASP A 8 8.86 -5.82 -9.04
N LEU A 9 9.99 -6.51 -9.23
CA LEU A 9 11.26 -6.10 -8.64
C LEU A 9 11.63 -4.68 -9.09
N ARG A 10 11.40 -4.34 -10.35
CA ARG A 10 11.62 -2.99 -10.87
C ARG A 10 10.75 -1.97 -10.16
N ARG A 11 9.43 -2.22 -10.04
CA ARG A 11 8.50 -1.33 -9.33
C ARG A 11 8.91 -1.11 -7.87
N ILE A 12 9.25 -2.19 -7.17
CA ILE A 12 9.72 -2.13 -5.79
C ILE A 12 11.01 -1.32 -5.70
N ALA A 13 11.97 -1.55 -6.60
CA ALA A 13 13.23 -0.81 -6.62
C ALA A 13 13.03 0.68 -6.92
N GLU A 14 12.12 1.03 -7.84
CA GLU A 14 11.77 2.42 -8.15
C GLU A 14 11.09 3.11 -6.96
N ALA A 15 10.18 2.44 -6.26
CA ALA A 15 9.54 2.97 -5.05
C ALA A 15 10.56 3.16 -3.92
N VAL A 16 11.43 2.18 -3.67
CA VAL A 16 12.47 2.25 -2.64
C VAL A 16 13.53 3.30 -2.98
N GLY A 17 13.89 3.45 -4.26
CA GLY A 17 14.83 4.48 -4.71
C GLY A 17 14.36 5.90 -4.40
N GLN A 18 13.05 6.13 -4.36
CA GLN A 18 12.46 7.43 -4.02
C GLN A 18 12.48 7.74 -2.51
N LEU A 19 12.85 6.78 -1.65
CA LEU A 19 12.92 6.97 -0.21
C LEU A 19 14.17 7.73 0.25
N HIS A 20 15.18 7.85 -0.60
CA HIS A 20 16.43 8.49 -0.23
C HIS A 20 16.21 9.96 0.16
N GLY A 21 16.56 10.32 1.39
CA GLY A 21 16.37 11.66 1.94
C GLY A 21 14.97 11.92 2.52
N CYS A 22 14.03 10.97 2.42
CA CYS A 22 12.72 11.10 3.06
C CYS A 22 12.81 10.80 4.57
N THR A 23 12.18 11.64 5.39
CA THR A 23 12.06 11.41 6.84
C THR A 23 10.71 10.80 7.16
N VAL A 24 10.69 9.72 7.93
CA VAL A 24 9.46 9.05 8.37
C VAL A 24 8.75 9.90 9.43
N ALA A 25 7.46 10.14 9.24
CA ALA A 25 6.58 10.87 10.16
C ALA A 25 5.67 9.92 10.96
N ASP A 26 5.10 8.91 10.31
CA ASP A 26 4.21 7.93 10.96
C ASP A 26 4.32 6.56 10.27
N VAL A 27 4.10 5.48 11.04
CA VAL A 27 4.06 4.10 10.54
C VAL A 27 2.85 3.40 11.12
N GLN A 28 1.99 2.88 10.23
CA GLN A 28 0.79 2.14 10.60
C GLN A 28 0.83 0.76 9.95
N ILE A 29 0.54 -0.26 10.74
CA ILE A 29 0.52 -1.66 10.29
C ILE A 29 -0.86 -2.24 10.62
N ARG A 30 -1.51 -2.86 9.64
CA ARG A 30 -2.73 -3.64 9.90
C ARG A 30 -2.38 -4.86 10.77
N SER A 31 -3.27 -5.24 11.67
CA SER A 31 -3.04 -6.34 12.63
C SER A 31 -2.76 -7.69 11.97
N ASP A 32 -3.23 -7.90 10.74
CA ASP A 32 -2.96 -9.09 9.93
C ASP A 32 -1.62 -9.05 9.17
N CYS A 33 -0.83 -7.98 9.37
CA CYS A 33 0.44 -7.71 8.69
C CYS A 33 0.35 -7.69 7.16
N ARG A 34 -0.85 -7.54 6.59
CA ARG A 34 -1.05 -7.52 5.12
C ARG A 34 -0.90 -6.14 4.51
N LEU A 35 -0.85 -5.10 5.35
CA LEU A 35 -0.70 -3.73 4.91
C LEU A 35 0.16 -2.96 5.92
N MET A 36 1.13 -2.23 5.40
CA MET A 36 1.92 -1.26 6.13
C MET A 36 1.91 0.05 5.36
N ARG A 37 1.58 1.13 6.06
CA ARG A 37 1.57 2.50 5.53
C ARG A 37 2.64 3.30 6.27
N ILE A 38 3.58 3.85 5.52
CA ILE A 38 4.62 4.74 6.04
C ILE A 38 4.37 6.13 5.48
N THR A 39 4.12 7.10 6.34
CA THR A 39 3.94 8.50 5.97
C THR A 39 5.25 9.23 6.16
N PHE A 40 5.67 10.02 5.18
CA PHE A 40 6.86 10.87 5.25
C PHE A 40 6.49 12.32 5.54
N THR A 41 7.42 13.07 6.11
CA THR A 41 7.24 14.49 6.48
C THR A 41 6.86 15.37 5.29
N GLU A 42 7.23 14.99 4.07
CA GLU A 42 6.89 15.71 2.83
C GLU A 42 5.46 15.44 2.32
N GLY A 43 4.62 14.75 3.09
CA GLY A 43 3.28 14.37 2.65
C GLY A 43 3.32 13.29 1.56
N ARG A 44 4.31 12.41 1.58
CA ARG A 44 4.37 11.21 0.73
C ARG A 44 4.05 9.97 1.55
N ILE A 45 3.62 8.91 0.90
CA ILE A 45 3.26 7.64 1.54
C ILE A 45 3.95 6.50 0.79
N LEU A 46 4.62 5.62 1.52
CA LEU A 46 4.98 4.29 1.03
C LEU A 46 3.92 3.32 1.54
N LEU A 47 3.22 2.67 0.62
CA LEU A 47 2.28 1.61 0.92
C LEU A 47 2.93 0.28 0.57
N VAL A 48 3.03 -0.60 1.56
CA VAL A 48 3.50 -1.97 1.39
C VAL A 48 2.32 -2.90 1.66
N SER A 49 1.95 -3.71 0.68
CA SER A 49 0.83 -4.64 0.82
C SER A 49 1.21 -6.06 0.41
N VAL A 50 0.47 -7.03 0.94
CA VAL A 50 0.55 -8.43 0.51
C VAL A 50 -0.71 -8.73 -0.29
N MET A 51 -0.54 -8.94 -1.58
CA MET A 51 -1.57 -9.42 -2.49
C MET A 51 -1.45 -10.93 -2.71
N LEU A 52 -2.50 -11.58 -3.18
CA LEU A 52 -2.44 -12.96 -3.68
C LEU A 52 -2.34 -12.91 -5.21
N ASP A 53 -1.42 -13.68 -5.78
CA ASP A 53 -1.38 -13.90 -7.23
C ASP A 53 -2.51 -14.86 -7.68
N ASP A 54 -2.63 -15.08 -8.98
CA ASP A 54 -3.64 -15.98 -9.58
C ASP A 54 -3.52 -17.43 -9.06
N GLY A 55 -2.36 -17.81 -8.52
CA GLY A 55 -2.11 -19.10 -7.89
C GLY A 55 -2.35 -19.12 -6.38
N GLY A 56 -2.90 -18.05 -5.81
CA GLY A 56 -3.13 -17.90 -4.38
C GLY A 56 -1.85 -17.72 -3.56
N ARG A 57 -0.71 -17.41 -4.19
CA ARG A 57 0.56 -17.22 -3.49
C ARG A 57 0.68 -15.76 -3.05
N PRO A 58 1.17 -15.51 -1.83
CA PRO A 58 1.40 -14.15 -1.37
C PRO A 58 2.50 -13.49 -2.19
N ARG A 59 2.24 -12.28 -2.65
CA ARG A 59 3.19 -11.40 -3.34
C ARG A 59 3.18 -10.02 -2.69
N LEU A 60 4.37 -9.49 -2.48
CA LEU A 60 4.55 -8.12 -2.01
C LEU A 60 4.29 -7.14 -3.13
N ASP A 61 3.64 -6.05 -2.78
CA ASP A 61 3.39 -4.90 -3.63
C ASP A 61 3.77 -3.63 -2.88
N VAL A 62 4.42 -2.70 -3.57
CA VAL A 62 5.02 -1.51 -2.96
C VAL A 62 4.77 -0.31 -3.85
N ASP A 63 4.01 0.65 -3.34
CA ASP A 63 3.68 1.89 -4.02
C ASP A 63 4.20 3.09 -3.25
N PHE A 64 4.80 4.04 -3.98
CA PHE A 64 5.19 5.34 -3.43
C PHE A 64 4.29 6.42 -4.01
N LEU A 65 3.44 6.97 -3.15
CA LEU A 65 2.32 7.82 -3.51
C LEU A 65 2.48 9.20 -2.86
N ARG A 66 1.88 10.23 -3.46
CA ARG A 66 1.63 11.48 -2.71
C ARG A 66 0.43 11.26 -1.81
N ALA A 67 0.53 11.68 -0.56
CA ALA A 67 -0.64 11.76 0.29
C ALA A 67 -1.63 12.74 -0.38
N PRO A 68 -2.92 12.41 -0.44
CA PRO A 68 -3.90 13.38 -0.85
C PRO A 68 -3.82 14.59 0.10
N GLU A 69 -3.79 15.80 -0.45
CA GLU A 69 -3.99 17.02 0.33
C GLU A 69 -5.28 16.85 1.10
N ALA A 70 -5.18 16.82 2.44
CA ALA A 70 -6.25 16.58 3.41
C ALA A 70 -7.59 16.23 2.77
N VAL A 71 -7.85 14.95 2.55
CA VAL A 71 -9.19 14.48 2.20
C VAL A 71 -10.07 14.91 3.37
N ALA A 72 -10.83 16.00 3.19
CA ALA A 72 -11.89 16.40 4.07
C ALA A 72 -12.65 15.12 4.42
N HIS A 73 -12.67 14.75 5.71
CA HIS A 73 -13.20 13.50 6.27
C HIS A 73 -14.39 12.96 5.46
N GLY A 74 -14.09 12.21 4.40
CA GLY A 74 -15.06 11.76 3.44
C GLY A 74 -15.59 10.45 3.96
N GLN A 75 -16.72 10.51 4.64
CA GLN A 75 -17.42 9.32 5.09
C GLN A 75 -17.79 8.48 3.86
N LEU A 76 -17.22 7.29 3.76
CA LEU A 76 -17.60 6.27 2.78
C LEU A 76 -18.91 5.64 3.23
N GLU A 77 -20.01 6.00 2.57
CA GLU A 77 -21.28 5.28 2.72
C GLU A 77 -21.22 4.00 1.88
N VAL A 78 -21.14 2.86 2.56
CA VAL A 78 -21.22 1.55 1.92
C VAL A 78 -22.67 1.07 2.07
N PRO A 79 -23.45 1.01 0.97
CA PRO A 79 -24.78 0.41 1.04
C PRO A 79 -24.64 -1.08 1.31
N PHE A 80 -25.34 -1.56 2.33
CA PHE A 80 -25.53 -2.99 2.52
C PHE A 80 -26.67 -3.42 1.59
N ASP A 81 -26.35 -4.21 0.57
CA ASP A 81 -27.38 -4.91 -0.21
C ASP A 81 -28.04 -5.94 0.71
N VAL A 82 -29.19 -5.55 1.28
CA VAL A 82 -30.05 -6.48 2.01
C VAL A 82 -30.72 -7.36 0.95
N LEU A 83 -30.27 -8.62 0.85
CA LEU A 83 -31.01 -9.63 0.10
C LEU A 83 -32.40 -9.78 0.74
N PRO A 84 -33.50 -9.72 -0.03
CA PRO A 84 -34.83 -9.99 0.49
C PRO A 84 -34.96 -11.48 0.89
N GLU A 85 -35.63 -11.73 2.01
CA GLU A 85 -35.97 -13.07 2.54
C GLU A 85 -36.79 -13.93 1.58
#